data_AF-A0A150G4S7-F1
#
_entry.id   AF-A0A150G4S7-F1
#
_cell.length_a   1.000
_cell.length_b   1.000
_cell.length_c   1.000
_cell.angle_alpha   90.00
_cell.angle_beta   90.00
_cell.angle_gamma   90.00
#
_symmetry.space_group_name_H-M   'P 1'
#
loop_
_entity.id
_entity.type
_entity.pdbx_description
1 polymer ?
#
loop_
_entity_poly.entity_id
_entity_poly.type
_entity_poly.pdbx_seq_one_letter_code
_entity_poly.pdbx_strand_id
1 'polypeptide(L)'
;MTTEQKYKLAHAMNMCFLTSSGHAGYKCSSRMGHRECSTNMDDRAFNSYNTFFANIHSLCLYVSNRNFERHTSQLLNKLYQGAGAAQGLLADMAQGLAAHQAEQRLLQDGLAKMRDEQRVIAAGMREGLQQLGAVQLQAAAIELQVNRTLAMEEELAARQGRLLSRMGDLEALEAQHAAAAGQQWRAVLEAASRVEERQAAHGALQAALAEKSAQLLAHSGQLQGAMESVLAAQRRTSDLLGRVLGGHWTLKDLAFYLAAGALATLLTGPVGLQSARLPLLALLFLTAFCERLLRQYVHSWVPLLGETMPL
;
A
#
# COMPACT_ATOMS: atom_id res chain seq x y z
N MET A 1 -19.69 44.66 122.64
CA MET A 1 -20.65 45.72 123.03
C MET A 1 -20.38 46.12 124.48
N THR A 2 -20.03 47.37 124.73
CA THR A 2 -19.72 47.88 126.09
C THR A 2 -21.00 48.14 126.88
N THR A 3 -20.90 48.27 128.20
CA THR A 3 -22.04 48.58 129.08
C THR A 3 -22.68 49.91 128.72
N GLU A 4 -21.89 50.93 128.37
CA GLU A 4 -22.37 52.23 127.94
C GLU A 4 -23.17 52.16 126.63
N GLN A 5 -22.77 51.30 125.69
CA GLN A 5 -23.51 51.05 124.45
C GLN A 5 -24.87 50.39 124.71
N LYS A 6 -24.98 49.52 125.73
CA LYS A 6 -26.25 48.89 126.14
C LYS A 6 -27.23 49.93 126.67
N TYR A 7 -26.75 50.85 127.50
CA TYR A 7 -27.57 51.95 128.01
C TYR A 7 -28.05 52.87 126.89
N LYS A 8 -27.16 53.28 125.98
CA LYS A 8 -27.54 54.13 124.83
C LYS A 8 -28.54 53.46 123.91
N LEU A 9 -28.37 52.16 123.64
CA LEU A 9 -29.31 51.40 122.82
C LEU A 9 -30.67 51.28 123.51
N ALA A 10 -30.72 50.95 124.80
CA ALA A 10 -31.96 50.88 125.56
C ALA A 10 -32.72 52.22 125.57
N HIS A 11 -32.01 53.34 125.71
CA HIS A 11 -32.60 54.67 125.59
C HIS A 11 -33.17 54.94 124.19
N ALA A 12 -32.41 54.62 123.14
CA ALA A 12 -32.86 54.82 121.76
C ALA A 12 -34.09 53.96 121.43
N MET A 13 -34.12 52.70 121.87
CA MET A 13 -35.28 51.80 121.73
C MET A 13 -36.49 52.33 122.49
N ASN A 14 -36.29 52.77 123.73
CA ASN A 14 -37.35 53.36 124.54
C ASN A 14 -37.91 54.65 123.91
N MET A 15 -37.03 55.51 123.38
CA MET A 15 -37.44 56.72 122.68
C MET A 15 -38.30 56.40 121.46
N CYS A 16 -37.83 55.46 120.62
CA CYS A 16 -38.56 55.00 119.44
C CYS A 16 -39.93 54.42 119.82
N PHE A 17 -39.99 53.59 120.87
CA PHE A 17 -41.23 53.03 121.38
C PHE A 17 -42.22 54.11 121.84
N LEU A 18 -41.78 55.07 122.66
CA LEU A 18 -42.62 56.16 123.17
C LEU A 18 -43.16 57.03 122.03
N THR A 19 -42.32 57.42 121.07
CA THR A 19 -42.73 58.21 119.91
C THR A 19 -43.69 57.44 119.02
N SER A 20 -43.43 56.15 118.76
CA SER A 20 -44.34 55.29 117.98
C SER A 20 -45.70 55.10 118.67
N SER A 21 -45.74 55.22 120.00
CA SER A 21 -46.95 55.13 120.82
C SER A 21 -47.62 56.50 121.04
N GLY A 22 -47.21 57.54 120.32
CA GLY A 22 -47.80 58.89 120.40
C GLY A 22 -47.43 59.72 121.63
N HIS A 23 -46.40 59.33 122.39
CA HIS A 23 -45.96 60.05 123.58
C HIS A 23 -44.81 61.01 123.27
N ALA A 24 -44.77 62.15 123.97
CA ALA A 24 -43.63 63.04 123.95
C ALA A 24 -42.43 62.33 124.57
N GLY A 25 -41.36 62.15 123.79
CA GLY A 25 -40.11 61.56 124.28
C GLY A 25 -39.41 62.45 125.32
N TYR A 26 -38.27 61.97 125.83
CA TYR A 26 -37.46 62.70 126.81
C TYR A 26 -36.16 63.24 126.18
N LYS A 27 -35.47 64.16 126.87
CA LYS A 27 -34.21 64.73 126.39
C LYS A 27 -33.04 63.82 126.76
N CYS A 28 -32.56 63.03 125.81
CA CYS A 28 -31.33 62.25 125.92
C CYS A 28 -30.58 62.30 124.58
N SER A 29 -29.32 62.77 124.61
CA SER A 29 -28.45 62.83 123.44
C SER A 29 -27.30 61.82 123.54
N SER A 30 -26.69 61.46 122.41
CA SER A 30 -25.57 60.49 122.38
C SER A 30 -24.33 60.92 123.19
N ARG A 31 -24.24 62.21 123.55
CA ARG A 31 -23.16 62.81 124.35
C ARG A 31 -23.46 62.82 125.86
N MET A 32 -24.72 62.63 126.25
CA MET A 32 -25.13 62.60 127.65
C MET A 32 -24.82 61.24 128.28
N GLY A 33 -24.44 61.24 129.55
CA GLY A 33 -24.20 60.02 130.32
C GLY A 33 -25.52 59.33 130.72
N HIS A 34 -25.45 58.03 131.03
CA HIS A 34 -26.60 57.24 131.49
C HIS A 34 -27.40 57.94 132.60
N ARG A 35 -26.68 58.46 133.61
CA ARG A 35 -27.30 59.12 134.77
C ARG A 35 -28.08 60.38 134.36
N GLU A 36 -27.54 61.16 133.43
CA GLU A 36 -28.14 62.40 132.94
C GLU A 36 -29.38 62.15 132.07
N CYS A 37 -29.37 61.06 131.29
CA CYS A 37 -30.56 60.62 130.57
C CYS A 37 -31.63 60.06 131.50
N SER A 38 -31.25 59.43 132.61
CA SER A 38 -32.19 58.82 133.57
C SER A 38 -32.97 59.84 134.40
N THR A 39 -32.41 61.02 134.67
CA THR A 39 -33.07 62.06 135.46
C THR A 39 -34.16 62.81 134.71
N ASN A 40 -34.17 62.75 133.38
CA ASN A 40 -35.13 63.45 132.53
C ASN A 40 -36.33 62.59 132.11
N MET A 41 -36.46 61.37 132.66
CA MET A 41 -37.54 60.44 132.34
C MET A 41 -38.67 60.54 133.38
N ASP A 42 -39.92 60.44 132.91
CA ASP A 42 -41.08 60.21 133.76
C ASP A 42 -41.20 58.71 134.14
N ASP A 43 -42.08 58.38 135.09
CA ASP A 43 -42.21 57.00 135.60
C ASP A 43 -42.53 55.99 134.48
N ARG A 44 -43.30 56.41 133.47
CA ARG A 44 -43.63 55.60 132.30
C ARG A 44 -42.41 55.35 131.42
N ALA A 45 -41.66 56.40 131.06
CA ALA A 45 -40.43 56.26 130.29
C ALA A 45 -39.38 55.45 131.04
N PHE A 46 -39.27 55.62 132.37
CA PHE A 46 -38.34 54.86 133.20
C PHE A 46 -38.70 53.36 133.28
N ASN A 47 -39.98 53.01 133.45
CA ASN A 47 -40.42 51.61 133.48
C ASN A 47 -40.21 50.90 132.13
N SER A 48 -40.58 51.58 131.04
CA SER A 48 -40.36 51.08 129.68
C SER A 48 -38.86 50.92 129.37
N TYR A 49 -38.04 51.90 129.76
CA TYR A 49 -36.59 51.84 129.68
C TYR A 49 -36.01 50.63 130.41
N ASN A 50 -36.42 50.38 131.67
CA ASN A 50 -35.94 49.24 132.44
C ASN A 50 -36.31 47.91 131.78
N THR A 51 -37.48 47.83 131.15
CA THR A 51 -37.91 46.64 130.41
C THR A 51 -37.01 46.38 129.19
N PHE A 52 -36.69 47.41 128.41
CA PHE A 52 -35.76 47.30 127.28
C PHE A 52 -34.33 47.00 127.73
N PHE A 53 -33.87 47.63 128.81
CA PHE A 53 -32.53 47.43 129.34
C PHE A 53 -32.36 46.01 129.92
N ALA A 54 -33.35 45.50 130.66
CA ALA A 54 -33.34 44.13 131.19
C ALA A 54 -33.26 43.09 130.06
N ASN A 55 -33.92 43.34 128.93
CA ASN A 55 -33.95 42.45 127.78
C ASN A 55 -32.92 42.78 126.68
N ILE A 56 -31.98 43.70 126.95
CA ILE A 56 -31.09 44.24 125.92
C ILE A 56 -30.22 43.16 125.26
N HIS A 57 -29.81 42.14 126.01
CA HIS A 57 -29.02 41.03 125.47
C HIS A 57 -29.83 40.19 124.48
N SER A 58 -31.06 39.84 124.83
CA SER A 58 -31.97 39.07 123.97
C SER A 58 -32.28 39.83 122.68
N LEU A 59 -32.48 41.16 122.78
CA LEU A 59 -32.73 42.03 121.64
C LEU A 59 -31.49 42.15 120.73
N CYS A 60 -30.30 42.35 121.30
CA CYS A 60 -29.05 42.39 120.53
C CYS A 60 -28.77 41.05 119.84
N LEU A 61 -28.97 39.94 120.54
CA LEU A 61 -28.78 38.60 119.97
C LEU A 61 -29.76 38.37 118.82
N TYR A 62 -31.03 38.74 118.99
CA TYR A 62 -32.04 38.63 117.93
C TYR A 62 -31.64 39.44 116.68
N VAL A 63 -31.26 40.71 116.84
CA VAL A 63 -30.85 41.56 115.72
C VAL A 63 -29.57 41.04 115.06
N SER A 64 -28.61 40.57 115.85
CA SER A 64 -27.38 39.96 115.35
C SER A 64 -27.68 38.72 114.51
N ASN A 65 -28.52 37.82 115.01
CA ASN A 65 -28.92 36.61 114.30
C ASN A 65 -29.66 36.96 113.01
N ARG A 66 -30.58 37.94 113.01
CA ARG A 66 -31.27 38.40 111.80
C ARG A 66 -30.31 39.00 110.76
N ASN A 67 -29.35 39.79 111.20
CA ASN A 67 -28.35 40.36 110.31
C ASN A 67 -27.44 39.29 109.72
N PHE A 68 -27.05 38.31 110.55
CA PHE A 68 -26.28 37.15 110.11
C PHE A 68 -27.06 36.31 109.09
N GLU A 69 -28.32 35.96 109.37
CA GLU A 69 -29.21 35.24 108.44
C GLU A 69 -29.28 35.97 107.09
N ARG A 70 -29.51 37.28 107.11
CA ARG A 70 -29.60 38.09 105.89
C ARG A 70 -28.29 38.08 105.10
N HIS A 71 -27.15 38.30 105.75
CA HIS A 71 -25.85 38.31 105.08
C HIS A 71 -25.51 36.93 104.51
N THR A 72 -25.75 35.87 105.28
CA THR A 72 -25.51 34.49 104.84
C THR A 72 -26.39 34.14 103.65
N SER A 73 -27.66 34.55 103.65
CA SER A 73 -28.58 34.33 102.52
C SER A 73 -28.13 35.07 101.26
N GLN A 74 -27.68 36.31 101.40
CA GLN A 74 -27.11 37.08 100.28
C GLN A 74 -25.83 36.45 99.74
N LEU A 75 -24.95 35.98 100.62
CA LEU A 75 -23.72 35.30 100.21
C LEU A 75 -24.03 33.97 99.50
N LEU A 76 -24.94 33.17 100.04
CA LEU A 76 -25.37 31.91 99.44
C LEU A 76 -25.96 32.13 98.05
N ASN A 77 -26.82 33.15 97.89
CA ASN A 77 -27.38 33.50 96.59
C ASN A 77 -26.29 33.93 95.59
N LYS A 78 -25.31 34.74 96.01
CA LYS A 78 -24.17 35.13 95.16
C LYS A 78 -23.30 33.93 94.79
N LEU A 79 -23.05 33.03 95.74
CA LEU A 79 -22.28 31.81 95.48
C LEU A 79 -23.01 30.88 94.52
N TYR A 80 -24.32 30.69 94.71
CA TYR A 80 -25.15 29.88 93.81
C TYR A 80 -25.18 30.46 92.39
N GLN A 81 -25.38 31.76 92.26
CA GLN A 81 -25.33 32.45 90.96
C GLN A 81 -23.94 32.36 90.31
N GLY A 82 -22.88 32.54 91.10
CA GLY A 82 -21.50 32.41 90.63
C GLY A 82 -21.17 30.99 90.17
N ALA A 83 -21.61 29.97 90.92
CA ALA A 83 -21.45 28.57 90.55
C ALA A 83 -22.22 28.23 89.27
N GLY A 84 -23.46 28.72 89.13
CA GLY A 84 -24.25 28.58 87.91
C GLY A 84 -23.60 29.25 86.70
N ALA A 85 -23.06 30.46 86.87
CA ALA A 85 -22.33 31.17 85.82
C ALA A 85 -21.04 30.43 85.41
N ALA A 86 -20.29 29.89 86.38
CA ALA A 86 -19.09 29.09 86.13
C ALA A 86 -19.42 27.78 85.39
N GLN A 87 -20.52 27.11 85.76
CA GLN A 87 -20.99 25.92 85.06
C GLN A 87 -21.44 26.26 83.63
N GLY A 88 -22.13 27.37 83.43
CA GLY A 88 -22.50 27.86 82.10
C GLY A 88 -21.27 28.11 81.22
N LEU A 89 -20.25 28.80 81.75
CA LEU A 89 -19.01 29.04 81.04
C LEU A 89 -18.29 27.73 80.66
N LEU A 90 -18.24 26.76 81.58
CA LEU A 90 -17.64 25.44 81.28
C LEU A 90 -18.43 24.69 80.21
N ALA A 91 -19.75 24.77 80.21
CA ALA A 91 -20.60 24.18 79.18
C ALA A 91 -20.37 24.84 77.81
N ASP A 92 -20.30 26.18 77.77
CA ASP A 92 -20.01 26.94 76.54
C ASP A 92 -18.62 26.62 76.00
N MET A 93 -17.61 26.52 76.88
CA MET A 93 -16.26 26.10 76.48
C MET A 93 -16.24 24.68 75.91
N ALA A 94 -16.94 23.74 76.55
CA ALA A 94 -17.03 22.36 76.04
C ALA A 94 -17.71 22.31 74.65
N GLN A 95 -18.77 23.09 74.46
CA GLN A 95 -19.46 23.20 73.18
C GLN A 95 -18.59 23.87 72.11
N GLY A 96 -17.85 24.92 72.47
CA GLY A 96 -16.89 25.59 71.61
C GLY A 96 -15.76 24.67 71.16
N LEU A 97 -15.20 23.87 72.09
CA LEU A 97 -14.20 22.85 71.75
C LEU A 97 -14.75 21.80 70.79
N ALA A 98 -15.98 21.33 71.00
CA ALA A 98 -16.61 20.37 70.10
C ALA A 98 -16.83 20.95 68.69
N ALA A 99 -17.26 22.21 68.61
CA ALA A 99 -17.41 22.92 67.33
C ALA A 99 -16.07 23.09 66.62
N HIS A 100 -15.03 23.52 67.33
CA HIS A 100 -13.68 23.64 66.76
C HIS A 100 -13.11 22.29 66.31
N GLN A 101 -13.36 21.22 67.06
CA GLN A 101 -12.94 19.87 66.67
C GLN A 101 -13.65 19.40 65.40
N ALA A 102 -14.94 19.72 65.24
CA ALA A 102 -15.69 19.41 64.02
C ALA A 102 -15.14 20.19 62.81
N GLU A 103 -14.81 21.47 62.99
CA GLU A 103 -14.19 22.30 61.95
C GLU A 103 -12.81 21.76 61.53
N GLN A 104 -11.96 21.39 62.51
CA GLN A 104 -10.66 20.77 62.22
C GLN A 104 -10.80 19.47 61.44
N ARG A 105 -11.81 18.65 61.74
CA ARG A 105 -12.08 17.41 60.99
C ARG A 105 -12.48 17.68 59.55
N LEU A 106 -13.33 18.69 59.31
CA LEU A 106 -13.69 19.11 57.94
C LEU A 106 -12.47 19.57 57.14
N LEU A 107 -11.57 20.33 57.76
CA LEU A 107 -10.31 20.74 57.13
C LEU A 107 -9.40 19.54 56.81
N GLN A 108 -9.28 18.59 57.74
CA GLN A 108 -8.49 17.37 57.51
C GLN A 108 -9.08 16.52 56.37
N ASP A 109 -10.40 16.38 56.32
CA ASP A 109 -11.10 15.66 55.26
C ASP A 109 -10.92 16.35 53.90
N GLY A 110 -11.03 17.69 53.87
CA GLY A 110 -10.72 18.48 52.68
C GLY A 110 -9.29 18.29 52.18
N LEU A 111 -8.30 18.25 53.08
CA LEU A 111 -6.90 17.97 52.75
C LEU A 111 -6.71 16.54 52.22
N ALA A 112 -7.41 15.54 52.79
CA ALA A 112 -7.38 14.18 52.30
C ALA A 112 -7.96 14.08 50.88
N LYS A 113 -9.10 14.73 50.64
CA LYS A 113 -9.72 14.80 49.32
C LYS A 113 -8.81 15.46 48.28
N MET A 114 -8.20 16.60 48.61
CA MET A 114 -7.23 17.24 47.71
C MET A 114 -6.03 16.36 47.40
N ARG A 115 -5.55 15.57 48.38
CA ARG A 115 -4.45 14.61 48.16
C ARG A 115 -4.87 13.50 47.20
N ASP A 116 -6.09 13.00 47.30
CA ASP A 116 -6.59 11.98 46.38
C ASP A 116 -6.80 12.54 44.97
N GLU A 117 -7.31 13.77 44.84
CA GLU A 117 -7.37 14.48 43.56
C GLU A 117 -5.98 14.64 42.92
N GLN A 118 -4.96 15.02 43.69
CA GLN A 118 -3.58 15.08 43.20
C GLN A 118 -3.04 13.71 42.75
N ARG A 119 -3.39 12.62 43.44
CA ARG A 119 -3.00 11.26 43.04
C ARG A 119 -3.64 10.87 41.71
N VAL A 120 -4.92 11.17 41.54
CA VAL A 120 -5.66 10.91 40.29
C VAL A 120 -5.04 11.71 39.15
N ILE A 121 -4.74 13.00 39.35
CA ILE A 121 -4.08 13.84 38.34
C ILE A 121 -2.69 13.27 37.98
N ALA A 122 -1.88 12.89 38.98
CA ALA A 122 -0.56 12.31 38.73
C ALA A 122 -0.63 10.96 37.98
N ALA A 123 -1.64 10.13 38.29
CA ALA A 123 -1.89 8.89 37.57
C ALA A 123 -2.30 9.17 36.11
N GLY A 124 -3.25 10.08 35.89
CA GLY A 124 -3.66 10.52 34.55
C GLY A 124 -2.52 11.13 33.75
N MET A 125 -1.60 11.87 34.39
CA MET A 125 -0.42 12.43 33.72
C MET A 125 0.55 11.33 33.26
N ARG A 126 0.76 10.28 34.06
CA ARG A 126 1.58 9.12 33.63
C ARG A 126 0.93 8.38 32.47
N GLU A 127 -0.37 8.17 32.52
CA GLU A 127 -1.12 7.54 31.43
C GLU A 127 -1.03 8.38 30.15
N GLY A 128 -1.21 9.70 30.25
CA GLY A 128 -1.03 10.63 29.13
C GLY A 128 0.39 10.59 28.53
N LEU A 129 1.44 10.52 29.37
CA LEU A 129 2.81 10.36 28.91
C LEU A 129 3.03 9.02 28.19
N GLN A 130 2.41 7.93 28.66
CA GLN A 130 2.47 6.62 27.99
C GLN A 130 1.76 6.67 26.63
N GLN A 131 0.59 7.31 26.54
CA GLN A 131 -0.12 7.50 25.28
C GLN A 131 0.70 8.34 24.30
N LEU A 132 1.32 9.44 24.75
CA LEU A 132 2.24 10.24 23.93
C LEU A 132 3.44 9.42 23.44
N GLY A 133 4.01 8.57 24.29
CA GLY A 133 5.08 7.64 23.88
C GLY A 133 4.62 6.65 22.81
N ALA A 134 3.40 6.12 22.92
CA ALA A 134 2.81 5.23 21.92
C ALA A 134 2.55 5.96 20.59
N VAL A 135 2.05 7.20 20.65
CA VAL A 135 1.86 8.05 19.45
C VAL A 135 3.20 8.35 18.78
N GLN A 136 4.26 8.62 19.55
CA GLN A 136 5.59 8.86 19.01
C GLN A 136 6.17 7.63 18.31
N LEU A 137 5.98 6.44 18.89
CA LEU A 137 6.33 5.16 18.25
C LEU A 137 5.53 4.92 16.96
N GLN A 138 4.22 5.22 16.97
CA GLN A 138 3.39 5.13 15.77
C GLN A 138 3.84 6.12 14.68
N ALA A 139 4.20 7.35 15.04
CA ALA A 139 4.72 8.34 14.10
C ALA A 139 6.02 7.85 13.41
N ALA A 140 6.96 7.29 14.18
CA ALA A 140 8.18 6.70 13.63
C ALA A 140 7.90 5.49 12.71
N ALA A 141 6.90 4.66 13.06
CA ALA A 141 6.47 3.56 12.22
C ALA A 141 5.84 4.04 10.90
N ILE A 142 5.03 5.09 10.95
CA ILE A 142 4.45 5.73 9.75
C ILE A 142 5.56 6.32 8.88
N GLU A 143 6.55 7.01 9.46
CA GLU A 143 7.68 7.56 8.70
C GLU A 143 8.44 6.46 7.95
N LEU A 144 8.74 5.35 8.62
CA LEU A 144 9.35 4.18 7.98
C LEU A 144 8.46 3.59 6.88
N GLN A 145 7.15 3.51 7.11
CA GLN A 145 6.19 2.98 6.15
C GLN A 145 6.07 3.89 4.91
N VAL A 146 6.04 5.21 5.09
CA VAL A 146 6.03 6.20 4.01
C VAL A 146 7.29 6.09 3.17
N ASN A 147 8.46 5.97 3.80
CA ASN A 147 9.71 5.81 3.08
C ASN A 147 9.73 4.50 2.24
N ARG A 148 9.19 3.40 2.79
CA ARG A 148 9.00 2.16 2.02
C ARG A 148 8.05 2.33 0.85
N THR A 149 6.93 3.04 1.01
CA THR A 149 5.99 3.28 -0.10
C THR A 149 6.62 4.16 -1.18
N LEU A 150 7.40 5.17 -0.81
CA LEU A 150 8.14 6.01 -1.77
C LEU A 150 9.15 5.19 -2.58
N ALA A 151 9.93 4.32 -1.91
CA ALA A 151 10.86 3.43 -2.59
C ALA A 151 10.15 2.47 -3.58
N MET A 152 8.96 2.00 -3.21
CA MET A 152 8.15 1.15 -4.08
C MET A 152 7.58 1.91 -5.29
N GLU A 153 7.14 3.16 -5.10
CA GLU A 153 6.72 4.06 -6.18
C GLU A 153 7.88 4.34 -7.17
N GLU A 154 9.08 4.60 -6.67
CA GLU A 154 10.28 4.77 -7.51
C GLU A 154 10.60 3.50 -8.31
N GLU A 155 10.49 2.31 -7.70
CA GLU A 155 10.68 1.05 -8.41
C GLU A 155 9.61 0.85 -9.49
N LEU A 156 8.36 1.18 -9.19
CA LEU A 156 7.26 1.08 -10.15
C LEU A 156 7.50 2.00 -11.34
N ALA A 157 7.88 3.26 -11.09
CA ALA A 157 8.23 4.23 -12.13
C ALA A 157 9.40 3.74 -12.99
N ALA A 158 10.44 3.16 -12.38
CA ALA A 158 11.57 2.58 -13.10
C ALA A 158 11.18 1.35 -13.94
N ARG A 159 10.25 0.52 -13.46
CA ARG A 159 9.71 -0.62 -14.25
C ARG A 159 8.86 -0.12 -15.42
N GLN A 160 7.99 0.86 -15.21
CA GLN A 160 7.20 1.48 -16.27
C GLN A 160 8.10 2.13 -17.32
N GLY A 161 9.14 2.87 -16.92
CA GLY A 161 10.11 3.46 -17.84
C GLY A 161 10.83 2.42 -18.71
N ARG A 162 11.25 1.29 -18.13
CA ARG A 162 11.86 0.17 -18.89
C ARG A 162 10.87 -0.52 -19.84
N LEU A 163 9.60 -0.60 -19.48
CA LEU A 163 8.58 -1.13 -20.37
C LEU A 163 8.35 -0.19 -21.56
N LEU A 164 8.26 1.12 -21.31
CA LEU A 164 8.12 2.12 -22.36
C LEU A 164 9.32 2.13 -23.32
N SER A 165 10.54 2.00 -22.80
CA SER A 165 11.73 1.92 -23.66
C SER A 165 11.70 0.65 -24.54
N ARG A 166 11.34 -0.51 -23.97
CA ARG A 166 11.19 -1.75 -24.74
C ARG A 166 10.10 -1.66 -25.80
N MET A 167 8.97 -1.01 -25.50
CA MET A 167 7.92 -0.78 -26.48
C MET A 167 8.42 0.09 -27.63
N GLY A 168 9.18 1.16 -27.34
CA GLY A 168 9.80 2.00 -28.35
C GLY A 168 10.84 1.25 -29.21
N ASP A 169 11.65 0.39 -28.60
CA ASP A 169 12.62 -0.44 -29.32
C ASP A 169 11.92 -1.45 -30.26
N LEU A 170 10.81 -2.05 -29.80
CA LEU A 170 9.99 -2.95 -30.60
C LEU A 170 9.33 -2.22 -31.78
N GLU A 171 8.76 -1.04 -31.54
CA GLU A 171 8.15 -0.22 -32.59
C GLU A 171 9.19 0.21 -33.64
N ALA A 172 10.40 0.58 -33.20
CA ALA A 172 11.51 0.88 -34.11
C ALA A 172 11.94 -0.35 -34.94
N LEU A 173 11.95 -1.54 -34.33
CA LEU A 173 12.26 -2.79 -35.03
C LEU A 173 11.17 -3.14 -36.06
N GLU A 174 9.89 -3.00 -35.69
CA GLU A 174 8.76 -3.19 -36.61
C GLU A 174 8.82 -2.20 -37.77
N ALA A 175 9.13 -0.92 -37.53
CA ALA A 175 9.31 0.07 -38.58
C ALA A 175 10.45 -0.29 -39.54
N GLN A 176 11.57 -0.83 -39.01
CA GLN A 176 12.67 -1.32 -39.83
C GLN A 176 12.26 -2.53 -40.69
N HIS A 177 11.55 -3.50 -40.09
CA HIS A 177 11.04 -4.65 -40.82
C HIS A 177 10.04 -4.24 -41.92
N ALA A 178 9.14 -3.30 -41.62
CA ALA A 178 8.18 -2.77 -42.59
C ALA A 178 8.88 -2.02 -43.74
N ALA A 179 9.92 -1.24 -43.45
CA ALA A 179 10.72 -0.57 -44.46
C ALA A 179 11.47 -1.57 -45.36
N ALA A 180 12.09 -2.60 -44.76
CA ALA A 180 12.78 -3.66 -45.50
C ALA A 180 11.82 -4.47 -46.38
N ALA A 181 10.67 -4.86 -45.84
CA ALA A 181 9.61 -5.53 -46.59
C ALA A 181 9.09 -4.65 -47.73
N GLY A 182 8.92 -3.35 -47.50
CA GLY A 182 8.55 -2.39 -48.55
C GLY A 182 9.57 -2.29 -49.67
N GLN A 183 10.87 -2.32 -49.37
CA GLN A 183 11.93 -2.36 -50.39
C GLN A 183 11.91 -3.67 -51.17
N GLN A 184 11.78 -4.81 -50.49
CA GLN A 184 11.66 -6.12 -51.13
C GLN A 184 10.44 -6.18 -52.06
N TRP A 185 9.30 -5.67 -51.60
CA TRP A 185 8.07 -5.65 -52.40
C TRP A 185 8.21 -4.79 -53.67
N ARG A 186 8.87 -3.63 -53.56
CA ARG A 186 9.17 -2.80 -54.74
C ARG A 186 10.08 -3.53 -55.73
N ALA A 187 11.12 -4.22 -55.27
CA ALA A 187 12.00 -5.00 -56.13
C ALA A 187 11.24 -6.14 -56.84
N VAL A 188 10.30 -6.79 -56.15
CA VAL A 188 9.43 -7.82 -56.76
C VAL A 188 8.51 -7.22 -57.82
N LEU A 189 7.89 -6.07 -57.55
CA LEU A 189 7.06 -5.36 -58.53
C LEU A 189 7.85 -4.96 -59.78
N GLU A 190 9.08 -4.45 -59.62
CA GLU A 190 9.97 -4.14 -60.75
C GLU A 190 10.41 -5.39 -61.52
N ALA A 191 10.61 -6.52 -60.84
CA ALA A 191 10.91 -7.78 -61.52
C ALA A 191 9.69 -8.30 -62.29
N ALA A 192 8.48 -8.17 -61.74
CA ALA A 192 7.24 -8.56 -62.37
C ALA A 192 6.99 -7.77 -63.67
N SER A 193 7.17 -6.43 -63.64
CA SER A 193 7.01 -5.61 -64.86
C SER A 193 8.01 -5.99 -65.95
N ARG A 194 9.27 -6.30 -65.59
CA ARG A 194 10.27 -6.81 -66.56
C ARG A 194 9.88 -8.15 -67.16
N VAL A 195 9.20 -9.02 -66.41
CA VAL A 195 8.71 -10.31 -66.93
C VAL A 195 7.54 -10.08 -67.90
N GLU A 196 6.62 -9.17 -67.59
CA GLU A 196 5.54 -8.78 -68.49
C GLU A 196 6.08 -8.20 -69.81
N GLU A 197 7.08 -7.31 -69.76
CA GLU A 197 7.75 -6.79 -70.95
C GLU A 197 8.38 -7.91 -71.80
N ARG A 198 9.04 -8.88 -71.16
CA ARG A 198 9.60 -10.05 -71.87
C ARG A 198 8.51 -10.92 -72.49
N GLN A 199 7.40 -11.16 -71.78
CA GLN A 199 6.27 -11.91 -72.33
C GLN A 199 5.65 -11.19 -73.53
N ALA A 200 5.47 -9.87 -73.46
CA ALA A 200 5.00 -9.06 -74.58
C ALA A 200 5.97 -9.13 -75.78
N ALA A 201 7.28 -9.06 -75.54
CA ALA A 201 8.29 -9.21 -76.60
C ALA A 201 8.29 -10.60 -77.24
N HIS A 202 8.12 -11.66 -76.44
CA HIS A 202 7.96 -13.02 -76.95
C HIS A 202 6.67 -13.17 -77.77
N GLY A 203 5.56 -12.58 -77.34
CA GLY A 203 4.31 -12.53 -78.10
C GLY A 203 4.47 -11.81 -79.44
N ALA A 204 5.18 -10.68 -79.47
CA ALA A 204 5.47 -9.95 -80.71
C ALA A 204 6.35 -10.76 -81.69
N LEU A 205 7.37 -11.46 -81.18
CA LEU A 205 8.21 -12.36 -81.99
C LEU A 205 7.41 -13.53 -82.57
N GLN A 206 6.50 -14.12 -81.77
CA GLN A 206 5.61 -15.18 -82.26
C GLN A 206 4.66 -14.66 -83.34
N ALA A 207 4.09 -13.46 -83.19
CA ALA A 207 3.26 -12.83 -84.21
C ALA A 207 4.05 -12.57 -85.51
N ALA A 208 5.28 -12.07 -85.41
CA ALA A 208 6.16 -11.86 -86.57
C ALA A 208 6.55 -13.17 -87.27
N LEU A 209 6.79 -14.24 -86.51
CA LEU A 209 7.03 -15.58 -87.07
C LEU A 209 5.78 -16.12 -87.76
N ALA A 210 4.59 -15.93 -87.18
CA ALA A 210 3.33 -16.31 -87.80
C ALA A 210 3.11 -15.57 -89.12
N GLU A 211 3.37 -14.25 -89.17
CA GLU A 211 3.30 -13.44 -90.38
C GLU A 211 4.30 -13.90 -91.45
N LYS A 212 5.57 -14.14 -91.08
CA LYS A 212 6.57 -14.68 -92.02
C LYS A 212 6.22 -16.09 -92.52
N SER A 213 5.62 -16.93 -91.67
CA SER A 213 5.15 -18.26 -92.07
C SER A 213 3.97 -18.16 -93.07
N ALA A 214 3.07 -17.19 -92.89
CA ALA A 214 2.00 -16.91 -93.83
C ALA A 214 2.53 -16.41 -95.19
N GLN A 215 3.58 -15.56 -95.18
CA GLN A 215 4.29 -15.16 -96.40
C GLN A 215 4.98 -16.34 -97.10
N LEU A 216 5.61 -17.24 -96.35
CA LEU A 216 6.22 -18.46 -96.90
C LEU A 216 5.17 -19.42 -97.49
N LEU A 217 3.99 -19.53 -96.88
CA LEU A 217 2.87 -20.30 -97.44
C LEU A 217 2.32 -19.69 -98.73
N ALA A 218 2.24 -18.36 -98.82
CA ALA A 218 1.88 -17.67 -100.07
C ALA A 218 2.91 -17.92 -101.19
N HIS A 219 4.21 -17.96 -100.85
CA HIS A 219 5.27 -18.27 -101.80
C HIS A 219 5.31 -19.76 -102.20
N SER A 220 4.89 -20.66 -101.31
CA SER A 220 4.71 -22.09 -101.59
C SER A 220 3.54 -22.37 -102.54
N GLY A 221 2.47 -21.55 -102.54
CA GLY A 221 1.39 -21.64 -103.53
C GLY A 221 1.87 -21.35 -104.96
N GLN A 222 2.93 -20.55 -105.09
CA GLN A 222 3.58 -20.24 -106.36
C GLN A 222 4.51 -21.36 -106.86
N LEU A 223 4.98 -22.24 -105.98
CA LEU A 223 5.80 -23.43 -106.30
C LEU A 223 4.96 -24.66 -106.69
N GLN A 224 3.70 -24.77 -106.24
CA GLN A 224 2.80 -25.86 -106.65
C GLN A 224 2.42 -25.79 -108.15
N GLY A 225 2.34 -24.60 -108.75
CA GLY A 225 2.12 -24.43 -110.19
C GLY A 225 3.32 -24.81 -111.08
N ALA A 226 4.53 -24.89 -110.52
CA ALA A 226 5.73 -25.36 -111.22
C ALA A 226 5.97 -26.88 -111.05
N MET A 227 5.27 -27.53 -110.11
CA MET A 227 5.42 -28.95 -109.80
C MET A 227 4.65 -29.86 -110.79
N GLU A 228 3.56 -29.39 -111.41
CA GLU A 228 2.78 -30.16 -112.40
C GLU A 228 3.50 -30.32 -113.74
N SER A 229 4.36 -29.37 -114.15
CA SER A 229 5.13 -29.45 -115.39
C SER A 229 6.38 -30.35 -115.29
N VAL A 230 6.89 -30.57 -114.08
CA VAL A 230 8.04 -31.45 -113.81
C VAL A 230 7.61 -32.92 -113.65
N LEU A 231 6.39 -33.19 -113.17
CA LEU A 231 5.86 -34.55 -113.02
C LEU A 231 5.57 -35.27 -114.36
N ALA A 232 5.39 -34.55 -115.46
CA ALA A 232 5.26 -35.12 -116.81
C ALA A 232 6.61 -35.54 -117.44
N ALA A 233 7.72 -34.92 -117.02
CA ALA A 233 9.08 -35.26 -117.47
C ALA A 233 9.71 -36.40 -116.63
N GLN A 234 9.29 -36.55 -115.38
CA GLN A 234 9.86 -37.51 -114.41
C GLN A 234 9.35 -38.96 -114.58
N ARG A 235 8.23 -39.19 -115.29
CA ARG A 235 7.69 -40.53 -115.58
C ARG A 235 8.43 -41.31 -116.69
N ARG A 236 9.26 -40.64 -117.52
CA ARG A 236 10.06 -41.28 -118.58
C ARG A 236 11.49 -41.63 -118.17
N THR A 237 11.95 -41.14 -117.02
CA THR A 237 13.30 -41.38 -116.50
C THR A 237 13.34 -42.42 -115.36
N SER A 238 12.20 -42.72 -114.72
CA SER A 238 12.10 -43.73 -113.65
C SER A 238 12.13 -45.18 -114.13
N ASP A 239 11.87 -45.45 -115.41
CA ASP A 239 11.93 -46.81 -115.99
C ASP A 239 13.36 -47.25 -116.36
N LEU A 240 14.30 -46.32 -116.43
CA LEU A 240 15.73 -46.59 -116.73
C LEU A 240 16.62 -46.55 -115.48
N LEU A 241 16.21 -45.86 -114.42
CA LEU A 241 17.00 -45.78 -113.17
C LEU A 241 16.65 -46.86 -112.14
N GLY A 242 15.52 -47.56 -112.29
CA GLY A 242 15.11 -48.68 -111.43
C GLY A 242 15.85 -50.01 -111.67
N ARG A 243 16.69 -50.11 -112.70
CA ARG A 243 17.44 -51.33 -113.05
C ARG A 243 18.94 -51.30 -112.75
N VAL A 244 19.51 -50.15 -112.35
CA VAL A 244 20.98 -50.00 -112.27
C VAL A 244 21.51 -49.71 -110.86
N LEU A 245 20.70 -49.27 -109.89
CA LEU A 245 21.15 -49.16 -108.49
C LEU A 245 20.03 -49.56 -107.51
N GLY A 246 19.78 -50.87 -107.42
CA GLY A 246 19.11 -51.48 -106.29
C GLY A 246 20.09 -51.70 -105.13
N GLY A 247 19.64 -51.45 -103.90
CA GLY A 247 20.32 -51.95 -102.70
C GLY A 247 20.87 -50.86 -101.78
N HIS A 248 20.10 -50.59 -100.73
CA HIS A 248 20.35 -49.72 -99.59
C HIS A 248 21.79 -49.74 -99.08
N TRP A 249 22.55 -48.66 -99.33
CA TRP A 249 23.78 -48.40 -98.59
C TRP A 249 23.41 -47.85 -97.21
N THR A 250 23.45 -48.72 -96.21
CA THR A 250 23.29 -48.29 -94.81
C THR A 250 24.58 -47.62 -94.32
N LEU A 251 24.46 -46.47 -93.66
CA LEU A 251 25.55 -45.62 -93.15
C LEU A 251 26.62 -46.37 -92.32
N LYS A 252 26.25 -47.50 -91.69
CA LYS A 252 27.16 -48.37 -90.94
C LYS A 252 28.21 -49.08 -91.80
N ASP A 253 27.85 -49.48 -93.02
CA ASP A 253 28.78 -50.17 -93.93
C ASP A 253 29.81 -49.19 -94.49
N LEU A 254 29.39 -47.95 -94.80
CA LEU A 254 30.28 -46.90 -95.29
C LEU A 254 31.34 -46.55 -94.23
N ALA A 255 30.94 -46.49 -92.95
CA ALA A 255 31.85 -46.20 -91.84
C ALA A 255 32.87 -47.33 -91.60
N PHE A 256 32.48 -48.60 -91.76
CA PHE A 256 33.38 -49.74 -91.55
C PHE A 256 34.50 -49.78 -92.61
N TYR A 257 34.17 -49.59 -93.90
CA TYR A 257 35.18 -49.62 -94.96
C TYR A 257 36.10 -48.39 -94.96
N LEU A 258 35.59 -47.22 -94.56
CA LEU A 258 36.42 -46.04 -94.34
C LEU A 258 37.44 -46.26 -93.20
N ALA A 259 37.01 -46.87 -92.09
CA ALA A 259 37.90 -47.20 -90.98
C ALA A 259 38.94 -48.27 -91.36
N ALA A 260 38.56 -49.32 -92.08
CA ALA A 260 39.48 -50.36 -92.54
C ALA A 260 40.53 -49.81 -93.53
N GLY A 261 40.13 -48.94 -94.46
CA GLY A 261 41.03 -48.28 -95.40
C GLY A 261 42.02 -47.34 -94.70
N ALA A 262 41.57 -46.59 -93.68
CA ALA A 262 42.42 -45.73 -92.88
C ALA A 262 43.42 -46.52 -92.02
N LEU A 263 43.03 -47.68 -91.49
CA LEU A 263 43.91 -48.53 -90.70
C LEU A 263 45.01 -49.16 -91.58
N ALA A 264 44.68 -49.57 -92.81
CA ALA A 264 45.63 -50.14 -93.76
C ALA A 264 46.68 -49.12 -94.24
N THR A 265 46.30 -47.85 -94.41
CA THR A 265 47.24 -46.78 -94.78
C THR A 265 48.14 -46.35 -93.61
N LEU A 266 47.64 -46.44 -92.37
CA LEU A 266 48.43 -46.17 -91.15
C LEU A 266 49.45 -47.28 -90.85
N LEU A 267 49.08 -48.56 -90.97
CA LEU A 267 49.99 -49.68 -90.70
C LEU A 267 51.09 -49.86 -91.77
N THR A 268 50.91 -49.36 -92.99
CA THR A 268 51.91 -49.46 -94.07
C THR A 268 52.83 -48.24 -94.18
N GLY A 269 52.81 -47.33 -93.18
CA GLY A 269 53.50 -46.04 -93.15
C GLY A 269 55.04 -46.01 -93.27
N PRO A 270 55.84 -46.92 -92.68
CA PRO A 270 57.30 -46.82 -92.76
C PRO A 270 57.90 -47.25 -94.13
N VAL A 271 58.97 -46.56 -94.54
CA VAL A 271 59.44 -46.30 -95.92
C VAL A 271 60.01 -47.53 -96.69
N GLY A 272 59.99 -48.73 -96.10
CA GLY A 272 60.65 -49.92 -96.69
C GLY A 272 59.77 -50.84 -97.55
N LEU A 273 58.44 -50.75 -97.50
CA LEU A 273 57.52 -51.73 -98.12
C LEU A 273 56.49 -51.11 -99.10
N GLN A 274 56.85 -50.05 -99.83
CA GLN A 274 55.91 -49.34 -100.71
C GLN A 274 55.42 -50.17 -101.93
N SER A 275 56.22 -51.11 -102.44
CA SER A 275 55.84 -51.93 -103.61
C SER A 275 54.79 -53.01 -103.28
N ALA A 276 54.51 -53.28 -102.00
CA ALA A 276 53.49 -54.23 -101.56
C ALA A 276 52.14 -53.57 -101.20
N ARG A 277 52.02 -52.23 -101.29
CA ARG A 277 50.77 -51.51 -100.92
C ARG A 277 49.61 -51.75 -101.88
N LEU A 278 49.89 -51.77 -103.19
CA LEU A 278 48.88 -52.04 -104.21
C LEU A 278 48.30 -53.45 -104.14
N PRO A 279 49.09 -54.54 -103.99
CA PRO A 279 48.51 -55.88 -103.85
C PRO A 279 47.74 -56.05 -102.54
N LEU A 280 48.14 -55.41 -101.44
CA LEU A 280 47.38 -55.46 -100.18
C LEU A 280 46.02 -54.75 -100.26
N LEU A 281 45.97 -53.57 -100.88
CA LEU A 281 44.71 -52.86 -101.12
C LEU A 281 43.82 -53.62 -102.11
N ALA A 282 44.41 -54.15 -103.19
CA ALA A 282 43.69 -54.98 -104.13
C ALA A 282 43.10 -56.23 -103.45
N LEU A 283 43.87 -56.90 -102.59
CA LEU A 283 43.41 -58.07 -101.81
C LEU A 283 42.31 -57.68 -100.83
N LEU A 284 42.39 -56.51 -100.19
CA LEU A 284 41.35 -56.01 -99.28
C LEU A 284 40.04 -55.70 -100.03
N PHE A 285 40.12 -55.04 -101.19
CA PHE A 285 38.98 -54.85 -102.08
C PHE A 285 38.41 -56.17 -102.59
N LEU A 286 39.26 -57.15 -102.91
CA LEU A 286 38.84 -58.48 -103.35
C LEU A 286 38.14 -59.24 -102.22
N THR A 287 38.64 -59.16 -100.98
CA THR A 287 37.98 -59.75 -99.82
C THR A 287 36.63 -59.08 -99.53
N ALA A 288 36.52 -57.76 -99.65
CA ALA A 288 35.25 -57.04 -99.49
C ALA A 288 34.24 -57.38 -100.60
N PHE A 289 34.72 -57.52 -101.84
CA PHE A 289 33.89 -57.91 -102.97
C PHE A 289 33.43 -59.38 -102.85
N CYS A 290 34.31 -60.29 -102.45
CA CYS A 290 33.98 -61.68 -102.15
C CYS A 290 33.00 -61.80 -100.97
N GLU A 291 33.20 -61.04 -99.89
CA GLU A 291 32.28 -61.03 -98.75
C GLU A 291 30.87 -60.57 -99.17
N ARG A 292 30.76 -59.54 -100.02
CA ARG A 292 29.46 -59.07 -100.53
C ARG A 292 28.81 -60.04 -101.49
N LEU A 293 29.57 -60.66 -102.40
CA LEU A 293 29.06 -61.73 -103.23
C LEU A 293 28.60 -62.93 -102.38
N LEU A 294 29.35 -63.30 -101.34
CA LEU A 294 28.97 -64.35 -100.38
C LEU A 294 27.70 -63.99 -99.62
N ARG A 295 27.57 -62.77 -99.10
CA ARG A 295 26.32 -62.35 -98.43
C ARG A 295 25.15 -62.34 -99.38
N GLN A 296 25.33 -61.87 -100.62
CA GLN A 296 24.27 -61.88 -101.63
C GLN A 296 23.88 -63.31 -102.03
N TYR A 297 24.85 -64.24 -102.10
CA TYR A 297 24.61 -65.66 -102.35
C TYR A 297 23.97 -66.37 -101.15
N VAL A 298 24.40 -66.08 -99.92
CA VAL A 298 23.80 -66.64 -98.70
C VAL A 298 22.37 -66.12 -98.52
N HIS A 299 22.11 -64.83 -98.77
CA HIS A 299 20.75 -64.29 -98.65
C HIS A 299 19.79 -64.81 -99.73
N SER A 300 20.30 -65.21 -100.90
CA SER A 300 19.47 -65.83 -101.96
C SER A 300 19.26 -67.33 -101.75
N TRP A 301 20.12 -68.03 -101.00
CA TRP A 301 19.98 -69.46 -100.70
C TRP A 301 19.29 -69.78 -99.35
N VAL A 302 19.31 -68.86 -98.37
CA VAL A 302 18.64 -69.05 -97.07
C VAL A 302 17.10 -69.11 -97.09
N PRO A 303 16.33 -68.56 -98.07
CA PRO A 303 14.88 -68.72 -98.08
C PRO A 303 14.39 -70.12 -98.51
N LEU A 304 15.26 -71.04 -98.93
CA LEU A 304 14.90 -72.40 -99.38
C LEU A 304 14.89 -73.46 -98.25
N LEU A 305 15.27 -73.12 -97.02
CA LEU A 305 15.26 -74.03 -95.86
C LEU A 305 14.18 -73.70 -94.81
N GLY A 306 13.34 -72.69 -95.06
CA GLY A 306 12.35 -72.19 -94.09
C GLY A 306 10.89 -72.60 -94.30
N GLU A 307 10.53 -73.21 -95.44
CA GLU A 307 9.17 -73.75 -95.65
C GLU A 307 9.07 -75.20 -95.18
N THR A 308 8.86 -75.43 -93.88
CA THR A 308 8.08 -76.57 -93.36
C THR A 308 7.74 -76.33 -91.88
N MET A 309 6.62 -75.66 -91.62
CA MET A 309 5.51 -76.25 -90.85
C MET A 309 4.49 -75.16 -90.47
N PRO A 310 3.19 -75.41 -90.73
CA PRO A 310 2.11 -74.45 -90.51
C PRO A 310 1.54 -74.56 -89.09
N LEU A 311 1.05 -73.44 -88.57
CA LEU A 311 -0.05 -73.34 -87.59
C LEU A 311 -0.65 -71.93 -87.66
#